data_AF-A0A7K3CWL2-F1
#
_entry.id   AF-A0A7K3CWL2-F1
#
_cell.length_a   1.000
_cell.length_b   1.000
_cell.length_c   1.000
_cell.angle_alpha   90.00
_cell.angle_beta   90.00
_cell.angle_gamma   90.00
#
_symmetry.space_group_name_H-M   'P 1'
#
loop_
_entity.id
_entity.type
_entity.pdbx_description
1 polymer ?
#
loop_
_entity_poly.entity_id
_entity_poly.type
_entity_poly.pdbx_seq_one_letter_code
_entity_poly.pdbx_strand_id
1 'polypeptide(L)'
;MSDAFTWGPATGIGSMPGGDAREAAKTVTGSFESPGQGMPYLAELPARGPGADMIGRTAGLLVDLYARVEPSGWRVGDRPGRDTRRARAWLGEDLDALEEFTQGYQGPLKVQAVGPWTLAAALELRNGEAALSDPGACRDLAGSLAEGLRAHLADVRRRVPGAQVVLQLDEPSLIAVLRGQVKTASEYRTHRAVDRQLVESTLRDVLAVHGEGEGGGATVVHSCAPDVPFALLRRAGADAISFDFDLLTERDDEED
;
A
#
# COMPACT_ATOMS: atom_id res chain seq x y z
N MET A 1 20.47 -0.42 -22.10
CA MET A 1 20.95 -0.78 -20.76
C MET A 1 20.01 -0.10 -19.80
N SER A 2 19.11 -0.85 -19.15
CA SER A 2 18.32 -0.29 -18.05
C SER A 2 19.32 0.05 -16.95
N ASP A 3 19.37 1.32 -16.56
CA ASP A 3 20.08 1.67 -15.33
C ASP A 3 19.42 0.88 -14.21
N ALA A 4 20.19 0.03 -13.55
CA ALA A 4 19.70 -0.79 -12.45
C ALA A 4 19.26 0.16 -11.31
N PHE A 5 18.02 0.02 -10.86
CA PHE A 5 17.53 0.76 -9.71
C PHE A 5 18.46 0.54 -8.51
N THR A 6 18.93 1.62 -7.90
CA THR A 6 19.83 1.54 -6.74
C THR A 6 19.01 1.66 -5.47
N TRP A 7 18.91 0.56 -4.73
CA TRP A 7 18.27 0.55 -3.42
C TRP A 7 19.04 1.42 -2.42
N GLY A 8 18.33 2.23 -1.66
CA GLY A 8 18.88 2.89 -0.47
C GLY A 8 19.07 1.87 0.66
N PRO A 9 20.03 2.06 1.58
CA PRO A 9 20.31 1.10 2.65
C PRO A 9 19.25 1.06 3.76
N ALA A 10 18.35 2.04 3.83
CA ALA A 10 17.30 2.12 4.85
C ALA A 10 16.09 2.95 4.36
N THR A 11 14.92 2.70 4.94
CA THR A 11 13.71 3.52 4.80
C THR A 11 12.81 3.27 6.01
N GLY A 12 11.84 4.14 6.28
CA GLY A 12 10.87 3.92 7.37
C GLY A 12 9.76 2.95 6.97
N ILE A 13 9.07 2.35 7.95
CA ILE A 13 8.00 1.37 7.68
C ILE A 13 6.73 1.99 7.08
N GLY A 14 6.54 3.30 7.24
CA GLY A 14 5.48 4.09 6.59
C GLY A 14 4.78 5.06 7.55
N SER A 15 4.36 4.60 8.71
CA SER A 15 3.66 5.42 9.72
C SER A 15 4.58 6.24 10.61
N MET A 16 4.17 7.47 10.94
CA MET A 16 4.84 8.37 11.87
C MET A 16 3.88 8.87 12.96
N PRO A 17 4.37 9.15 14.19
CA PRO A 17 3.56 9.77 15.22
C PRO A 17 3.25 11.24 14.87
N GLY A 18 2.18 11.78 15.45
CA GLY A 18 1.76 13.17 15.24
C GLY A 18 0.81 13.34 14.06
N GLY A 19 0.55 14.59 13.68
CA GLY A 19 -0.45 14.92 12.67
C GLY A 19 -0.12 16.13 11.81
N ASP A 20 1.13 16.60 11.83
CA ASP A 20 1.60 17.70 10.99
C ASP A 20 2.36 17.14 9.78
N ALA A 21 1.81 17.35 8.58
CA ALA A 21 2.40 16.83 7.34
C ALA A 21 3.78 17.43 7.03
N ARG A 22 3.99 18.72 7.34
CA ARG A 22 5.25 19.42 7.07
C ARG A 22 6.36 18.96 7.99
N GLU A 23 6.07 18.84 9.29
CA GLU A 23 7.04 18.32 10.24
C GLU A 23 7.40 16.85 9.94
N ALA A 24 6.43 16.04 9.52
CA ALA A 24 6.69 14.68 9.08
C ALA A 24 7.58 14.64 7.82
N ALA A 25 7.23 15.40 6.78
CA ALA A 25 8.00 15.46 5.54
C ALA A 25 9.44 15.94 5.79
N LYS A 26 9.60 17.03 6.55
CA LYS A 26 10.90 17.57 6.95
C LYS A 26 11.74 16.56 7.75
N THR A 27 11.11 15.84 8.67
CA THR A 27 11.80 14.81 9.47
C THR A 27 12.27 13.67 8.59
N VAL A 28 11.42 13.17 7.70
CA VAL A 28 11.75 12.06 6.81
C VAL A 28 12.85 12.43 5.83
N THR A 29 12.73 13.57 5.14
CA THR A 29 13.76 14.00 4.17
C THR A 29 15.07 14.38 4.87
N GLY A 30 15.01 15.02 6.04
CA GLY A 30 16.19 15.33 6.85
C GLY A 30 16.88 14.10 7.48
N SER A 31 16.17 12.98 7.61
CA SER A 31 16.78 11.71 8.06
C SER A 31 17.56 11.00 6.95
N PHE A 32 17.26 11.30 5.68
CA PHE A 32 17.85 10.69 4.49
C PHE A 32 18.33 11.77 3.51
N GLU A 33 19.26 12.62 3.98
CA GLU A 33 19.74 13.79 3.22
C GLU A 33 20.45 13.40 1.91
N SER A 34 20.99 12.17 1.82
CA SER A 34 21.62 11.64 0.63
C SER A 34 21.11 10.22 0.28
N PRO A 35 21.08 9.84 -1.01
CA PRO A 35 20.69 8.48 -1.44
C PRO A 35 21.50 7.36 -0.79
N GLY A 36 22.74 7.65 -0.36
CA GLY A 36 23.61 6.70 0.32
C GLY A 36 23.25 6.45 1.79
N GLN A 37 22.39 7.27 2.40
CA GLN A 37 21.90 7.08 3.77
C GLN A 37 20.56 6.33 3.82
N GLY A 38 19.79 6.39 2.74
CA GLY A 38 18.51 5.71 2.65
C GLY A 38 17.57 6.37 1.65
N MET A 39 16.31 6.00 1.75
CA MET A 39 15.21 6.40 0.88
C MET A 39 14.15 7.13 1.72
N PRO A 40 13.96 8.45 1.51
CA PRO A 40 12.80 9.18 2.02
C PRO A 40 11.49 8.50 1.60
N TYR A 41 10.42 8.76 2.34
CA TYR A 41 9.13 8.13 2.09
C TYR A 41 7.95 9.07 2.39
N LEU A 42 6.81 8.84 1.73
CA LEU A 42 5.57 9.55 2.01
C LEU A 42 4.93 9.03 3.32
N ALA A 43 5.25 9.66 4.44
CA ALA A 43 4.77 9.22 5.74
C ALA A 43 3.24 9.19 5.87
N GLU A 44 2.71 8.18 6.55
CA GLU A 44 1.31 8.12 7.01
C GLU A 44 1.20 8.71 8.42
N LEU A 45 0.16 9.52 8.66
CA LEU A 45 -0.07 10.16 9.96
C LEU A 45 -1.47 9.80 10.50
N PRO A 46 -1.66 8.56 10.97
CA PRO A 46 -2.98 8.05 11.39
C PRO A 46 -3.61 8.85 12.54
N ALA A 47 -2.82 9.58 13.34
CA ALA A 47 -3.36 10.41 14.42
C ALA A 47 -4.21 11.61 13.95
N ARG A 48 -4.18 11.95 12.65
CA ARG A 48 -5.12 12.93 12.04
C ARG A 48 -6.57 12.42 11.94
N GLY A 49 -6.78 11.15 12.25
CA GLY A 49 -8.10 10.53 12.26
C GLY A 49 -8.47 9.88 10.93
N PRO A 50 -9.75 9.52 10.74
CA PRO A 50 -10.12 8.57 9.70
C PRO A 50 -9.86 9.11 8.29
N GLY A 51 -9.19 8.33 7.47
CA GLY A 51 -8.75 8.73 6.12
C GLY A 51 -7.26 9.05 6.06
N ALA A 52 -6.60 9.26 7.21
CA ALA A 52 -5.15 9.38 7.29
C ALA A 52 -4.46 8.06 7.68
N ASP A 53 -5.23 7.06 8.13
CA ASP A 53 -4.80 5.68 8.29
C ASP A 53 -4.57 4.96 6.94
N MET A 54 -3.79 3.88 6.93
CA MET A 54 -3.42 3.15 5.71
C MET A 54 -4.63 2.75 4.85
N ILE A 55 -5.71 2.26 5.48
CA ILE A 55 -6.93 1.81 4.79
C ILE A 55 -7.64 3.02 4.18
N GLY A 56 -7.89 4.03 4.99
CA GLY A 56 -8.58 5.24 4.57
C GLY A 56 -7.85 6.02 3.47
N ARG A 57 -6.53 6.16 3.59
CA ARG A 57 -5.67 6.80 2.59
C ARG A 57 -5.75 6.04 1.26
N THR A 58 -5.58 4.73 1.29
CA THR A 58 -5.66 3.89 0.08
C THR A 58 -7.06 3.90 -0.52
N ALA A 59 -8.12 3.87 0.30
CA ALA A 59 -9.49 4.01 -0.16
C ALA A 59 -9.75 5.38 -0.83
N GLY A 60 -8.99 6.42 -0.47
CA GLY A 60 -9.01 7.73 -1.13
C GLY A 60 -8.44 7.71 -2.57
N LEU A 61 -7.56 6.75 -2.87
CA LEU A 61 -6.97 6.54 -4.20
C LEU A 61 -7.90 5.84 -5.18
N LEU A 62 -8.86 5.06 -4.67
CA LEU A 62 -9.76 4.27 -5.50
C LEU A 62 -10.52 5.14 -6.51
N VAL A 63 -10.61 4.61 -7.73
CA VAL A 63 -11.32 5.21 -8.87
C VAL A 63 -12.67 4.51 -9.04
N ASP A 64 -13.74 5.31 -9.14
CA ASP A 64 -15.14 4.85 -9.24
C ASP A 64 -15.65 3.93 -8.09
N LEU A 65 -14.81 3.69 -7.08
CA LEU A 65 -15.19 3.10 -5.80
C LEU A 65 -14.96 4.13 -4.69
N TYR A 66 -15.87 4.17 -3.73
CA TYR A 66 -15.81 5.10 -2.61
C TYR A 66 -15.93 4.34 -1.30
N ALA A 67 -15.26 4.83 -0.26
CA ALA A 67 -15.41 4.30 1.09
C ALA A 67 -15.88 5.38 2.06
N ARG A 68 -16.60 4.95 3.09
CA ARG A 68 -17.03 5.75 4.22
C ARG A 68 -16.73 5.03 5.52
N VAL A 69 -16.58 5.79 6.59
CA VAL A 69 -16.31 5.24 7.93
C VAL A 69 -17.62 5.00 8.64
N GLU A 70 -17.79 3.80 9.17
CA GLU A 70 -18.90 3.38 10.02
C GLU A 70 -18.36 2.85 11.35
N PRO A 71 -19.18 2.68 12.40
CA PRO A 71 -18.71 2.18 13.70
C PRO A 71 -18.02 0.81 13.63
N SER A 72 -18.38 -0.04 12.66
CA SER A 72 -17.76 -1.36 12.45
C SER A 72 -16.47 -1.32 11.64
N GLY A 73 -16.22 -0.23 10.89
CA GLY A 73 -15.04 -0.10 10.04
C GLY A 73 -15.30 0.69 8.77
N TRP A 74 -14.44 0.49 7.77
CA TRP A 74 -14.60 1.11 6.45
C TRP A 74 -15.59 0.31 5.61
N ARG A 75 -16.55 1.01 4.99
CA ARG A 75 -17.56 0.40 4.12
C ARG A 75 -17.57 1.03 2.74
N VAL A 76 -17.74 0.20 1.71
CA VAL A 76 -17.95 0.65 0.33
C VAL A 76 -19.25 1.47 0.23
N GLY A 77 -19.19 2.60 -0.47
CA GLY A 77 -20.31 3.49 -0.73
C GLY A 77 -20.49 3.78 -2.22
N ASP A 78 -21.72 4.12 -2.61
CA ASP A 78 -22.07 4.32 -4.03
C ASP A 78 -21.70 5.71 -4.57
N ARG A 79 -21.28 6.63 -3.69
CA ARG A 79 -21.03 8.02 -4.06
C ARG A 79 -19.93 8.64 -3.19
N PRO A 80 -19.20 9.63 -3.71
CA PRO A 80 -18.13 10.28 -2.95
C PRO A 80 -18.69 10.97 -1.70
N GLY A 81 -18.27 10.45 -0.54
CA GLY A 81 -18.71 10.89 0.77
C GLY A 81 -17.81 11.95 1.40
N ARG A 82 -18.13 12.32 2.64
CA ARG A 82 -17.26 13.19 3.46
C ARG A 82 -15.91 12.52 3.69
N ASP A 83 -15.89 11.23 4.01
CA ASP A 83 -14.66 10.50 4.33
C ASP A 83 -13.76 10.34 3.12
N THR A 84 -14.31 10.04 1.94
CA THR A 84 -13.55 10.02 0.67
C THR A 84 -12.88 11.37 0.41
N ARG A 85 -13.62 12.48 0.55
CA ARG A 85 -13.05 13.83 0.37
C ARG A 85 -11.98 14.14 1.41
N ARG A 86 -12.17 13.70 2.65
CA ARG A 86 -11.19 13.89 3.73
C ARG A 86 -9.90 13.10 3.49
N ALA A 87 -10.00 11.83 3.11
CA ALA A 87 -8.83 11.02 2.76
C ALA A 87 -8.02 11.64 1.61
N ARG A 88 -8.71 12.12 0.56
CA ARG A 88 -8.07 12.85 -0.55
C ARG A 88 -7.42 14.15 -0.11
N ALA A 89 -8.05 14.90 0.81
CA ALA A 89 -7.49 16.13 1.35
C ALA A 89 -6.21 15.86 2.16
N TRP A 90 -6.21 14.83 3.03
CA TRP A 90 -5.02 14.43 3.78
C TRP A 90 -3.89 14.00 2.87
N LEU A 91 -4.17 13.15 1.88
CA LEU A 91 -3.15 12.74 0.92
C LEU A 91 -2.59 13.93 0.12
N GLY A 92 -3.46 14.88 -0.28
CA GLY A 92 -3.03 16.10 -0.95
C GLY A 92 -2.10 16.93 -0.10
N GLU A 93 -2.45 17.14 1.18
CA GLU A 93 -1.60 17.86 2.14
C GLU A 93 -0.24 17.17 2.34
N ASP A 94 -0.22 15.83 2.41
CA ASP A 94 1.01 15.05 2.54
C ASP A 94 1.91 15.18 1.31
N LEU A 95 1.32 15.17 0.12
CA LEU A 95 2.04 15.35 -1.14
C LEU A 95 2.56 16.78 -1.32
N ASP A 96 1.77 17.78 -0.93
CA ASP A 96 2.19 19.19 -0.95
C ASP A 96 3.38 19.42 0.01
N ALA A 97 3.34 18.83 1.21
CA ALA A 97 4.45 18.88 2.16
C ALA A 97 5.68 18.13 1.62
N LEU A 98 5.51 16.94 1.06
CA LEU A 98 6.61 16.18 0.48
C LEU A 98 7.29 16.96 -0.66
N GLU A 99 6.51 17.54 -1.58
CA GLU A 99 7.01 18.37 -2.68
C GLU A 99 7.85 19.54 -2.17
N GLU A 100 7.38 20.25 -1.14
CA GLU A 100 8.13 21.37 -0.55
C GLU A 100 9.51 20.96 -0.03
N PHE A 101 9.61 19.81 0.64
CA PHE A 101 10.86 19.36 1.26
C PHE A 101 11.73 18.47 0.36
N THR A 102 11.35 18.27 -0.90
CA THR A 102 12.10 17.47 -1.90
C THR A 102 12.53 18.28 -3.12
N GLN A 103 12.58 19.61 -3.01
CA GLN A 103 13.04 20.49 -4.08
C GLN A 103 14.47 20.16 -4.52
N GLY A 104 14.64 19.80 -5.79
CA GLY A 104 15.93 19.39 -6.36
C GLY A 104 16.41 18.00 -5.92
N TYR A 105 15.59 17.23 -5.19
CA TYR A 105 15.93 15.87 -4.78
C TYR A 105 16.17 14.97 -5.99
N GLN A 106 17.20 14.15 -5.90
CA GLN A 106 17.56 13.13 -6.90
C GLN A 106 17.86 11.84 -6.16
N GLY A 107 17.12 10.76 -6.47
CA GLY A 107 17.32 9.48 -5.81
C GLY A 107 16.03 8.74 -5.48
N PRO A 108 16.12 7.63 -4.73
CA PRO A 108 14.97 6.78 -4.44
C PRO A 108 13.98 7.47 -3.50
N LEU A 109 12.68 7.40 -3.82
CA LEU A 109 11.61 7.95 -2.99
C LEU A 109 10.50 6.91 -2.85
N LYS A 110 10.20 6.48 -1.64
CA LYS A 110 9.17 5.49 -1.39
C LYS A 110 7.80 6.13 -1.22
N VAL A 111 6.80 5.54 -1.85
CA VAL A 111 5.39 5.74 -1.50
C VAL A 111 4.76 4.39 -1.22
N GLN A 112 3.70 4.37 -0.42
CA GLN A 112 3.06 3.13 -0.04
C GLN A 112 1.53 3.23 -0.05
N ALA A 113 0.92 2.09 -0.30
CA ALA A 113 -0.52 1.90 -0.29
C ALA A 113 -0.85 0.49 0.20
N VAL A 114 -2.07 0.30 0.67
CA VAL A 114 -2.56 -1.03 1.05
C VAL A 114 -2.77 -1.87 -0.19
N GLY A 115 -2.29 -3.12 -0.16
CA GLY A 115 -2.49 -4.05 -1.27
C GLY A 115 -3.94 -4.53 -1.41
N PRO A 116 -4.28 -5.14 -2.56
CA PRO A 116 -5.64 -5.53 -2.88
C PRO A 116 -6.28 -6.49 -1.85
N TRP A 117 -5.51 -7.39 -1.23
CA TRP A 117 -6.08 -8.42 -0.36
C TRP A 117 -6.33 -7.93 1.06
N THR A 118 -5.42 -7.13 1.63
CA THR A 118 -5.71 -6.39 2.87
C THR A 118 -6.85 -5.41 2.67
N LEU A 119 -6.94 -4.73 1.53
CA LEU A 119 -8.06 -3.83 1.25
C LEU A 119 -9.39 -4.61 1.15
N ALA A 120 -9.40 -5.77 0.49
CA ALA A 120 -10.58 -6.64 0.40
C ALA A 120 -11.01 -7.19 1.77
N ALA A 121 -10.06 -7.46 2.67
CA ALA A 121 -10.33 -7.92 4.02
C ALA A 121 -10.83 -6.78 4.94
N ALA A 122 -10.42 -5.53 4.69
CA ALA A 122 -10.73 -4.38 5.54
C ALA A 122 -11.99 -3.61 5.13
N LEU A 123 -12.35 -3.61 3.84
CA LEU A 123 -13.54 -2.91 3.34
C LEU A 123 -14.78 -3.79 3.42
N GLU A 124 -15.80 -3.32 4.13
CA GLU A 124 -17.11 -3.97 4.19
C GLU A 124 -17.97 -3.64 2.97
N LEU A 125 -18.79 -4.60 2.56
CA LEU A 125 -19.90 -4.41 1.63
C LEU A 125 -21.16 -3.94 2.37
N ARG A 126 -22.24 -3.67 1.61
CA ARG A 126 -23.53 -3.23 2.16
C ARG A 126 -24.16 -4.20 3.14
N ASN A 127 -23.86 -5.49 3.02
CA ASN A 127 -24.34 -6.55 3.91
C ASN A 127 -23.49 -6.68 5.20
N GLY A 128 -22.44 -5.86 5.36
CA GLY A 128 -21.53 -5.87 6.50
C GLY A 128 -20.41 -6.91 6.42
N GLU A 129 -20.40 -7.79 5.42
CA GLU A 129 -19.29 -8.73 5.20
C GLU A 129 -18.13 -8.02 4.50
N ALA A 130 -16.90 -8.50 4.71
CA ALA A 130 -15.74 -8.01 3.98
C ALA A 130 -15.92 -8.18 2.46
N ALA A 131 -15.34 -7.30 1.65
CA ALA A 131 -15.31 -7.40 0.20
C ALA A 131 -14.67 -8.72 -0.27
N LEU A 132 -13.79 -9.29 0.56
CA LEU A 132 -13.24 -10.64 0.43
C LEU A 132 -14.30 -11.74 0.23
N SER A 133 -15.51 -11.53 0.74
CA SER A 133 -16.62 -12.49 0.60
C SER A 133 -17.18 -12.59 -0.82
N ASP A 134 -16.88 -11.62 -1.69
CA ASP A 134 -17.37 -11.53 -3.06
C ASP A 134 -16.19 -11.44 -4.05
N PRO A 135 -15.94 -12.49 -4.86
CA PRO A 135 -14.89 -12.45 -5.88
C PRO A 135 -15.05 -11.34 -6.92
N GLY A 136 -16.28 -10.90 -7.20
CA GLY A 136 -16.55 -9.74 -8.06
C GLY A 136 -16.06 -8.45 -7.42
N ALA A 137 -16.42 -8.23 -6.15
CA ALA A 137 -15.95 -7.06 -5.41
C ALA A 137 -14.43 -7.02 -5.28
N CYS A 138 -13.77 -8.17 -5.08
CA CYS A 138 -12.30 -8.25 -5.06
C CYS A 138 -11.67 -7.82 -6.39
N ARG A 139 -12.25 -8.25 -7.53
CA ARG A 139 -11.76 -7.87 -8.86
C ARG A 139 -11.96 -6.38 -9.12
N ASP A 140 -13.14 -5.86 -8.81
CA ASP A 140 -13.46 -4.44 -9.00
C ASP A 140 -12.55 -3.55 -8.12
N LEU A 141 -12.29 -3.99 -6.88
CA LEU A 141 -11.39 -3.32 -5.96
C LEU A 141 -9.95 -3.30 -6.46
N ALA A 142 -9.43 -4.44 -6.93
CA ALA A 142 -8.09 -4.52 -7.49
C ALA A 142 -7.92 -3.65 -8.75
N GLY A 143 -8.91 -3.67 -9.65
CA GLY A 143 -8.91 -2.81 -10.85
C GLY A 143 -8.95 -1.32 -10.52
N SER A 144 -9.81 -0.94 -9.57
CA SER A 144 -9.92 0.43 -9.06
C SER A 144 -8.63 0.91 -8.37
N LEU A 145 -8.00 0.04 -7.57
CA LEU A 145 -6.72 0.31 -6.92
C LEU A 145 -5.61 0.49 -7.95
N ALA A 146 -5.52 -0.39 -8.95
CA ALA A 146 -4.52 -0.29 -10.00
C ALA A 146 -4.59 1.06 -10.74
N GLU A 147 -5.80 1.51 -11.08
CA GLU A 147 -5.99 2.81 -11.72
C GLU A 147 -5.65 3.99 -10.79
N GLY A 148 -6.07 3.90 -9.52
CA GLY A 148 -5.72 4.90 -8.50
C GLY A 148 -4.21 5.03 -8.30
N LEU A 149 -3.49 3.91 -8.28
CA LEU A 149 -2.04 3.86 -8.17
C LEU A 149 -1.35 4.48 -9.39
N ARG A 150 -1.83 4.23 -10.61
CA ARG A 150 -1.29 4.89 -11.82
C ARG A 150 -1.33 6.41 -11.68
N ALA A 151 -2.50 6.94 -11.31
CA ALA A 151 -2.70 8.38 -11.13
C ALA A 151 -1.84 8.93 -9.99
N HIS A 152 -1.77 8.23 -8.86
CA HIS A 152 -0.98 8.64 -7.70
C HIS A 152 0.53 8.69 -8.02
N LEU A 153 1.06 7.64 -8.63
CA LEU A 153 2.47 7.57 -9.00
C LEU A 153 2.83 8.63 -10.06
N ALA A 154 1.93 8.91 -11.00
CA ALA A 154 2.12 10.01 -11.96
C ALA A 154 2.17 11.38 -11.25
N ASP A 155 1.31 11.61 -10.26
CA ASP A 155 1.34 12.86 -9.48
C ASP A 155 2.63 12.98 -8.66
N VAL A 156 3.08 11.90 -8.02
CA VAL A 156 4.36 11.88 -7.28
C VAL A 156 5.53 12.22 -8.19
N ARG A 157 5.63 11.58 -9.38
CA ARG A 157 6.68 11.89 -10.37
C ARG A 157 6.63 13.33 -10.85
N ARG A 158 5.43 13.89 -11.01
CA ARG A 158 5.24 15.30 -11.41
C ARG A 158 5.74 16.26 -10.33
N ARG A 159 5.48 15.96 -9.06
CA ARG A 159 5.87 16.78 -7.90
C ARG A 159 7.36 16.66 -7.57
N VAL A 160 7.96 15.49 -7.77
CA VAL A 160 9.39 15.23 -7.51
C VAL A 160 10.06 14.62 -8.75
N PRO A 161 10.39 15.41 -9.78
CA PRO A 161 10.87 14.88 -11.07
C PRO A 161 12.20 14.12 -11.01
N GLY A 162 13.03 14.36 -9.99
CA GLY A 162 14.28 13.64 -9.77
C GLY A 162 14.13 12.36 -8.95
N ALA A 163 12.92 12.04 -8.49
CA ALA A 163 12.68 10.85 -7.70
C ALA A 163 12.65 9.59 -8.58
N GLN A 164 13.40 8.58 -8.16
CA GLN A 164 13.23 7.20 -8.56
C GLN A 164 12.17 6.58 -7.64
N VAL A 165 10.91 6.68 -8.03
CA VAL A 165 9.78 6.28 -7.18
C VAL A 165 9.80 4.76 -6.94
N VAL A 166 9.64 4.37 -5.67
CA VAL A 166 9.42 2.99 -5.23
C VAL A 166 8.01 2.87 -4.69
N LEU A 167 7.25 1.90 -5.17
CA LEU A 167 5.91 1.60 -4.65
C LEU A 167 6.00 0.43 -3.65
N GLN A 168 5.58 0.63 -2.41
CA GLN A 168 5.33 -0.44 -1.45
C GLN A 168 3.84 -0.75 -1.36
N LEU A 169 3.47 -2.03 -1.50
CA LEU A 169 2.14 -2.53 -1.18
C LEU A 169 2.15 -3.22 0.18
N ASP A 170 1.35 -2.70 1.11
CA ASP A 170 1.20 -3.25 2.45
C ASP A 170 0.10 -4.31 2.47
N GLU A 171 0.49 -5.55 2.72
CA GLU A 171 -0.36 -6.74 2.67
C GLU A 171 -0.33 -7.55 3.99
N PRO A 172 -0.56 -6.93 5.16
CA PRO A 172 -0.54 -7.62 6.45
C PRO A 172 -1.61 -8.73 6.60
N SER A 173 -2.66 -8.71 5.78
CA SER A 173 -3.74 -9.71 5.82
C SER A 173 -3.54 -10.86 4.83
N LEU A 174 -2.49 -10.83 4.00
CA LEU A 174 -2.28 -11.78 2.92
C LEU A 174 -2.26 -13.24 3.39
N ILE A 175 -1.55 -13.51 4.49
CA ILE A 175 -1.49 -14.86 5.07
C ILE A 175 -2.86 -15.31 5.58
N ALA A 176 -3.60 -14.42 6.25
CA ALA A 176 -4.93 -14.73 6.72
C ALA A 176 -5.90 -14.99 5.56
N VAL A 177 -5.75 -14.28 4.44
CA VAL A 177 -6.51 -14.48 3.20
C VAL A 177 -6.20 -15.85 2.58
N LEU A 178 -4.91 -16.18 2.45
CA LEU A 178 -4.46 -17.47 1.90
C LEU A 178 -4.86 -18.66 2.77
N ARG A 179 -4.98 -18.48 4.08
CA ARG A 179 -5.34 -19.54 5.04
C ARG A 179 -6.83 -19.58 5.40
N GLY A 180 -7.63 -18.63 4.91
CA GLY A 180 -9.05 -18.54 5.27
C GLY A 180 -9.29 -18.23 6.75
N GLN A 181 -8.51 -17.29 7.28
CA GLN A 181 -8.50 -16.88 8.69
C GLN A 181 -9.13 -15.49 8.92
N VAL A 182 -9.54 -14.81 7.85
CA VAL A 182 -10.26 -13.53 7.96
C VAL A 182 -11.65 -13.79 8.53
N LYS A 183 -11.99 -13.15 9.65
CA LYS A 183 -13.29 -13.31 10.31
C LYS A 183 -14.43 -12.73 9.47
N THR A 184 -15.58 -13.40 9.47
CA THR A 184 -16.86 -12.84 8.97
C THR A 184 -17.38 -11.75 9.89
N ALA A 185 -18.38 -11.00 9.44
CA ALA A 185 -19.04 -9.95 10.23
C ALA A 185 -19.58 -10.44 11.60
N SER A 186 -19.99 -11.72 11.68
CA SER A 186 -20.46 -12.34 12.93
C SER A 186 -19.36 -12.70 13.92
N GLU A 187 -18.09 -12.63 13.51
CA GLU A 187 -16.89 -13.08 14.23
C GLU A 187 -16.81 -14.57 14.59
N TYR A 188 -17.90 -15.35 14.45
CA TYR A 188 -17.94 -16.80 14.77
C TYR A 188 -17.37 -17.71 13.67
N ARG A 189 -17.19 -17.19 12.46
CA ARG A 189 -16.69 -17.93 11.29
C ARG A 189 -15.63 -17.13 10.58
N THR A 190 -14.90 -17.80 9.68
CA THR A 190 -13.95 -17.17 8.77
C THR A 190 -14.40 -17.31 7.32
N HIS A 191 -13.97 -16.37 6.49
CA HIS A 191 -14.06 -16.49 5.04
C HIS A 191 -13.20 -17.64 4.55
N ARG A 192 -13.59 -18.25 3.43
CA ARG A 192 -12.80 -19.33 2.82
C ARG A 192 -11.45 -18.81 2.38
N ALA A 193 -10.45 -19.68 2.41
CA ALA A 193 -9.16 -19.40 1.79
C ALA A 193 -9.37 -19.01 0.33
N VAL A 194 -8.69 -17.94 -0.09
CA VAL A 194 -8.68 -17.54 -1.49
C VAL A 194 -7.68 -18.42 -2.23
N ASP A 195 -8.04 -18.78 -3.47
CA ASP A 195 -7.18 -19.56 -4.35
C ASP A 195 -5.83 -18.86 -4.55
N ARG A 196 -4.74 -19.63 -4.42
CA ARG A 196 -3.38 -19.09 -4.41
C ARG A 196 -3.00 -18.47 -5.77
N GLN A 197 -3.49 -19.05 -6.86
CA GLN A 197 -3.25 -18.56 -8.21
C GLN A 197 -3.99 -17.24 -8.43
N LEU A 198 -5.22 -17.11 -7.92
CA LEU A 198 -5.95 -15.85 -7.94
C LEU A 198 -5.23 -14.76 -7.14
N VAL A 199 -4.74 -15.08 -5.94
CA VAL A 199 -3.95 -14.15 -5.12
C VAL A 199 -2.73 -13.65 -5.89
N GLU A 200 -1.96 -14.59 -6.46
CA GLU A 200 -0.76 -14.29 -7.24
C GLU A 200 -1.05 -13.43 -8.48
N SER A 201 -2.09 -13.77 -9.27
CA SER A 201 -2.44 -13.01 -10.47
C SER A 201 -2.93 -11.60 -10.14
N THR A 202 -3.73 -11.45 -9.08
CA THR A 202 -4.22 -10.12 -8.68
C THR A 202 -3.09 -9.23 -8.18
N LEU A 203 -2.14 -9.76 -7.40
CA LEU A 203 -0.96 -9.01 -7.00
C LEU A 203 -0.11 -8.64 -8.21
N ARG A 204 0.09 -9.56 -9.16
CA ARG A 204 0.82 -9.27 -10.40
C ARG A 204 0.23 -8.11 -11.18
N ASP A 205 -1.08 -8.11 -11.38
CA ASP A 205 -1.77 -7.06 -12.13
C ASP A 205 -1.63 -5.68 -11.46
N VAL A 206 -1.65 -5.64 -10.11
CA VAL A 206 -1.48 -4.38 -9.36
C VAL A 206 -0.02 -3.94 -9.33
N LEU A 207 0.95 -4.84 -9.17
CA LEU A 207 2.38 -4.51 -9.18
C LEU A 207 2.85 -4.02 -10.56
N ALA A 208 2.32 -4.60 -11.64
CA ALA A 208 2.64 -4.22 -13.02
C ALA A 208 2.31 -2.75 -13.34
N VAL A 209 1.42 -2.11 -12.57
CA VAL A 209 1.13 -0.66 -12.66
C VAL A 209 2.39 0.21 -12.56
N HIS A 210 3.35 -0.21 -11.75
CA HIS A 210 4.61 0.51 -11.54
C HIS A 210 5.80 -0.21 -12.16
N GLY A 211 5.80 -1.55 -12.17
CA GLY A 211 6.92 -2.35 -12.66
C GLY A 211 7.09 -2.35 -14.19
N GLU A 212 6.03 -2.09 -14.96
CA GLU A 212 6.05 -2.18 -16.42
C GLU A 212 5.78 -0.80 -17.08
N GLY A 213 6.65 -0.36 -18.01
CA GLY A 213 6.44 0.83 -18.84
C GLY A 213 7.57 1.88 -18.83
N GLU A 214 7.45 2.92 -19.67
CA GLU A 214 8.35 4.07 -19.65
C GLU A 214 8.17 4.84 -18.34
N GLY A 215 9.23 4.91 -17.52
CA GLY A 215 9.18 5.51 -16.18
C GLY A 215 8.77 4.54 -15.06
N GLY A 216 8.70 3.24 -15.35
CA GLY A 216 8.51 2.20 -14.33
C GLY A 216 9.60 2.22 -13.25
N GLY A 217 9.29 1.74 -12.05
CA GLY A 217 10.21 1.73 -10.92
C GLY A 217 10.04 0.49 -10.06
N ALA A 218 10.85 0.40 -9.00
CA ALA A 218 10.87 -0.78 -8.15
C ALA A 218 9.61 -0.91 -7.28
N THR A 219 9.17 -2.15 -7.08
CA THR A 219 8.01 -2.51 -6.27
C THR A 219 8.43 -3.34 -5.06
N VAL A 220 7.78 -3.07 -3.93
CA VAL A 220 8.00 -3.78 -2.67
C VAL A 220 6.67 -4.33 -2.18
N VAL A 221 6.64 -5.56 -1.71
CA VAL A 221 5.49 -6.04 -0.93
C VAL A 221 5.89 -6.15 0.53
N HIS A 222 5.15 -5.48 1.41
CA HIS A 222 5.32 -5.58 2.84
C HIS A 222 4.32 -6.54 3.46
N SER A 223 4.79 -7.44 4.33
CA SER A 223 3.94 -8.28 5.18
C SER A 223 4.51 -8.32 6.59
N CYS A 224 3.71 -7.94 7.58
CA CYS A 224 4.04 -8.08 9.00
C CYS A 224 3.57 -9.41 9.61
N ALA A 225 3.01 -10.33 8.81
CA ALA A 225 2.59 -11.65 9.27
C ALA A 225 3.75 -12.66 9.20
N PRO A 226 3.80 -13.67 10.10
CA PRO A 226 4.73 -14.79 9.99
C PRO A 226 4.41 -15.65 8.75
N ASP A 227 5.35 -16.51 8.36
CA ASP A 227 5.24 -17.43 7.22
C ASP A 227 5.02 -16.71 5.86
N VAL A 228 5.76 -15.62 5.62
CA VAL A 228 5.66 -14.79 4.42
C VAL A 228 5.80 -15.66 3.16
N PRO A 229 4.91 -15.56 2.14
CA PRO A 229 4.90 -16.49 1.03
C PRO A 229 5.87 -16.02 -0.07
N PHE A 230 7.18 -16.02 0.23
CA PHE A 230 8.23 -15.42 -0.61
C PHE A 230 8.16 -15.86 -2.08
N ALA A 231 8.02 -17.16 -2.35
CA ALA A 231 7.93 -17.68 -3.71
C ALA A 231 6.71 -17.15 -4.49
N LEU A 232 5.58 -16.92 -3.82
CA LEU A 232 4.39 -16.32 -4.45
C LEU A 232 4.64 -14.85 -4.78
N LEU A 233 5.16 -14.08 -3.82
CA LEU A 233 5.41 -12.65 -4.01
C LEU A 233 6.44 -12.39 -5.13
N ARG A 234 7.49 -13.21 -5.19
CA ARG A 234 8.47 -13.17 -6.29
C ARG A 234 7.83 -13.47 -7.65
N ARG A 235 6.96 -14.49 -7.74
CA ARG A 235 6.23 -14.80 -8.99
C ARG A 235 5.16 -13.78 -9.36
N ALA A 236 4.62 -13.07 -8.37
CA ALA A 236 3.74 -11.93 -8.60
C ALA A 236 4.50 -10.72 -9.16
N GLY A 237 5.83 -10.69 -9.09
CA GLY A 237 6.65 -9.63 -9.69
C GLY A 237 7.12 -8.56 -8.69
N ALA A 238 7.13 -8.85 -7.39
CA ALA A 238 7.72 -7.96 -6.41
C ALA A 238 9.26 -7.92 -6.57
N ASP A 239 9.85 -6.72 -6.67
CA ASP A 239 11.30 -6.53 -6.76
C ASP A 239 11.99 -6.70 -5.40
N ALA A 240 11.27 -6.39 -4.31
CA ALA A 240 11.70 -6.67 -2.95
C ALA A 240 10.53 -7.05 -2.03
N ILE A 241 10.85 -7.67 -0.89
CA ILE A 241 9.89 -8.09 0.12
C ILE A 241 10.35 -7.51 1.46
N SER A 242 9.47 -6.74 2.11
CA SER A 242 9.68 -6.18 3.44
C SER A 242 8.91 -6.99 4.46
N PHE A 243 9.58 -7.50 5.49
CA PHE A 243 8.96 -8.35 6.49
C PHE A 243 9.55 -8.09 7.87
N ASP A 244 8.82 -8.51 8.91
CA ASP A 244 9.31 -8.43 10.28
C ASP A 244 10.30 -9.57 10.55
N PHE A 245 11.57 -9.22 10.77
CA PHE A 245 12.64 -10.20 10.98
C PHE A 245 12.44 -11.01 12.27
N ASP A 246 11.78 -10.45 13.28
CA ASP A 246 11.52 -11.14 14.54
C ASP A 246 10.48 -12.27 14.38
N LEU A 247 9.82 -12.35 13.21
CA LEU A 247 8.83 -13.37 12.87
C LEU A 247 9.35 -14.44 11.90
N LEU A 248 10.62 -14.39 11.49
CA LEU A 248 11.25 -15.47 10.71
C LEU A 248 11.55 -16.68 11.60
N THR A 249 11.22 -17.86 11.10
CA THR A 249 11.62 -19.13 11.73
C THR A 249 12.64 -19.87 10.85
N GLU A 250 13.50 -20.72 11.42
CA GLU A 250 14.53 -21.49 10.69
C GLU A 250 13.98 -22.35 9.52
N ARG A 251 12.66 -22.51 9.39
CA ARG A 251 12.00 -23.26 8.30
C ARG A 251 11.78 -22.42 7.03
N ASP A 252 11.93 -21.10 7.10
CA ASP A 252 11.69 -20.19 5.98
C ASP A 252 12.88 -20.12 5.00
N ASP A 253 14.05 -20.64 5.39
CA ASP A 253 15.28 -20.68 4.59
C ASP A 253 15.36 -21.91 3.65
N GLU A 254 14.43 -22.87 3.73
CA GLU A 254 14.57 -24.21 3.10
C GLU A 254 13.70 -24.48 1.84
N GLU A 255 12.93 -23.52 1.30
CA GLU A 255 12.11 -23.76 0.09
C GLU A 255 12.67 -23.08 -1.18
N ASP A 256 13.57 -23.80 -1.87
CA ASP A 256 14.03 -23.57 -3.26
C ASP A 256 12.93 -23.89 -4.31
#